data_AF-A0A3B0QZY7-F1
#
_entry.id   AF-A0A3B0QZY7-F1
#
_cell.length_a   1.000
_cell.length_b   1.000
_cell.length_c   1.000
_cell.angle_alpha   90.00
_cell.angle_beta   90.00
_cell.angle_gamma   90.00
#
_symmetry.space_group_name_H-M   'P 1'
#
loop_
_entity.id
_entity.type
_entity.pdbx_description
1 polymer ?
#
loop_
_entity_poly.entity_id
_entity_poly.type
_entity_poly.pdbx_seq_one_letter_code
_entity_poly.pdbx_strand_id
1 'polypeptide(L)'
;MDVRGLINKIEIETRLYKELIALLHEETEAVIQRDYKELYKVIGHKGHVLVALERAVGDRVSFLDEILAGESLTGEQATLSAFILKLPGSPEREELSAARIKLQSLMDSAREVNRVNTHIVQKSLDNVNKTLGFLGNLFVKDTYGPNGAIGGMEVKGSRLSEGV
;
A
#
# COMPACT_ATOMS: atom_id res chain seq x y z
N MET A 1 -32.36 1.39 -20.28
CA MET A 1 -31.13 0.85 -19.64
C MET A 1 -29.94 1.66 -20.12
N ASP A 2 -29.32 2.48 -19.25
CA ASP A 2 -28.13 3.27 -19.62
C ASP A 2 -26.84 2.50 -19.31
N VAL A 3 -26.49 1.58 -20.22
CA VAL A 3 -25.28 0.74 -20.09
C VAL A 3 -24.01 1.55 -20.36
N ARG A 4 -24.08 2.56 -21.23
CA ARG A 4 -22.93 3.41 -21.59
C ARG A 4 -22.50 4.30 -20.44
N GLY A 5 -23.45 4.86 -19.68
CA GLY A 5 -23.14 5.61 -18.46
C GLY A 5 -22.32 4.78 -17.46
N LEU A 6 -22.67 3.50 -17.30
CA LEU A 6 -21.98 2.57 -16.40
C LEU A 6 -20.57 2.21 -16.90
N ILE A 7 -20.41 1.99 -18.21
CA ILE A 7 -19.09 1.75 -18.82
C ILE A 7 -18.17 2.95 -18.57
N ASN A 8 -18.64 4.17 -18.81
CA ASN A 8 -17.85 5.39 -18.58
C ASN A 8 -17.39 5.51 -17.11
N LYS A 9 -18.24 5.16 -16.14
CA LYS A 9 -17.85 5.17 -14.72
C LYS A 9 -16.77 4.13 -14.42
N ILE A 10 -16.89 2.92 -14.97
CA ILE A 10 -15.87 1.87 -14.83
C ILE A 10 -14.55 2.26 -15.51
N GLU A 11 -14.59 2.98 -16.63
CA GLU A 11 -13.38 3.50 -17.28
C GLU A 11 -12.66 4.57 -16.46
N ILE A 12 -13.41 5.45 -15.80
CA ILE A 12 -12.85 6.43 -14.86
C ILE A 12 -12.13 5.71 -13.72
N GLU A 13 -12.76 4.71 -13.11
CA GLU A 13 -12.12 3.89 -12.06
C GLU A 13 -10.88 3.16 -12.59
N THR A 14 -10.97 2.59 -13.79
CA THR A 14 -9.84 1.91 -14.44
C THR A 14 -8.64 2.85 -14.59
N ARG A 15 -8.86 4.12 -14.95
CA ARG A 15 -7.80 5.12 -15.04
C ARG A 15 -7.18 5.43 -13.67
N LEU A 16 -8.02 5.62 -12.65
CA LEU A 16 -7.56 5.89 -11.29
C LEU A 16 -6.77 4.71 -10.69
N TYR A 17 -7.18 3.47 -10.95
CA TYR A 17 -6.42 2.29 -10.51
C TYR A 17 -5.05 2.18 -11.22
N LYS A 18 -4.97 2.51 -12.51
CA LYS A 18 -3.68 2.54 -13.22
C LYS A 18 -2.75 3.60 -12.64
N GLU A 19 -3.29 4.78 -12.34
CA GLU A 19 -2.56 5.86 -11.70
C GLU A 19 -2.07 5.45 -10.30
N LEU A 20 -2.93 4.80 -9.51
CA LEU A 20 -2.56 4.26 -8.21
C LEU A 20 -1.43 3.23 -8.30
N ILE A 21 -1.47 2.31 -9.27
CA ILE A 21 -0.41 1.32 -9.48
C ILE A 21 0.92 2.02 -9.84
N ALA A 22 0.88 3.04 -10.70
CA ALA A 22 2.07 3.81 -11.04
C ALA A 22 2.67 4.50 -9.80
N LEU A 23 1.83 5.15 -8.99
CA LEU A 23 2.25 5.79 -7.74
C LEU A 23 2.81 4.78 -6.73
N LEU A 24 2.25 3.57 -6.66
CA LEU A 24 2.79 2.51 -5.81
C LEU A 24 4.18 2.07 -6.27
N HIS A 25 4.44 1.99 -7.57
CA HIS A 25 5.78 1.71 -8.09
C HIS A 25 6.76 2.85 -7.82
N GLU A 26 6.33 4.11 -8.00
CA GLU A 26 7.14 5.28 -7.65
C GLU A 26 7.47 5.32 -6.15
N GLU A 27 6.54 4.90 -5.29
CA GLU A 27 6.77 4.76 -3.85
C GLU A 27 7.86 3.71 -3.58
N THR A 28 7.82 2.57 -4.27
CA THR A 28 8.88 1.53 -4.16
C THR A 28 10.24 2.11 -4.52
N GLU A 29 10.34 2.82 -5.64
CA GLU A 29 11.59 3.42 -6.12
C GLU A 29 12.11 4.50 -5.17
N ALA A 30 11.25 5.38 -4.67
CA ALA A 30 11.64 6.42 -3.72
C ALA A 30 12.17 5.83 -2.40
N VAL A 31 11.56 4.74 -1.91
CA VAL A 31 12.04 4.01 -0.72
C VAL A 31 13.40 3.37 -0.98
N ILE A 32 13.61 2.75 -2.15
CA ILE A 32 14.90 2.14 -2.53
C ILE A 32 16.00 3.20 -2.64
N GLN A 33 15.70 4.33 -3.27
CA GLN A 33 16.65 5.44 -3.47
C GLN A 33 16.88 6.28 -2.20
N ARG A 34 16.10 6.05 -1.13
CA ARG A 34 16.09 6.84 0.10
C ARG A 34 15.80 8.33 -0.14
N ASP A 35 15.05 8.64 -1.20
CA ASP A 35 14.59 10.00 -1.47
C ASP A 35 13.31 10.28 -0.70
N TYR A 36 13.47 10.77 0.52
CA TYR A 36 12.35 11.12 1.38
C TYR A 36 11.50 12.27 0.84
N LYS A 37 12.08 13.19 0.06
CA LYS A 37 11.34 14.33 -0.50
C LYS A 37 10.38 13.86 -1.58
N GLU A 38 10.83 12.96 -2.44
CA GLU A 38 9.98 12.36 -3.46
C GLU A 38 8.94 11.42 -2.84
N LEU A 39 9.31 10.64 -1.82
CA LEU A 39 8.38 9.80 -1.08
C LEU A 39 7.19 10.60 -0.50
N TYR A 40 7.44 11.76 0.10
CA TYR A 40 6.35 12.61 0.61
C TYR A 40 5.41 13.11 -0.49
N LYS A 41 5.94 13.47 -1.67
CA LYS A 41 5.10 13.88 -2.81
C LYS A 41 4.26 12.72 -3.32
N VAL A 42 4.84 11.53 -3.44
CA VAL A 42 4.13 10.33 -3.92
C VAL A 42 3.02 9.95 -2.95
N ILE A 43 3.27 10.00 -1.63
CA ILE A 43 2.24 9.78 -0.60
C ILE A 43 1.10 10.80 -0.71
N GLY A 44 1.42 12.08 -0.92
CA GLY A 44 0.43 13.13 -1.13
C GLY A 44 -0.48 12.86 -2.35
N HIS A 45 0.13 12.55 -3.50
CA HIS A 45 -0.61 12.20 -4.71
C HIS A 45 -1.45 10.94 -4.53
N LYS A 46 -0.90 9.91 -3.86
CA LYS A 46 -1.63 8.68 -3.52
C LYS A 46 -2.89 9.00 -2.71
N GLY A 47 -2.79 9.90 -1.72
CA GLY A 47 -3.96 10.36 -0.95
C GLY A 47 -5.05 10.97 -1.83
N HIS A 48 -4.67 11.85 -2.77
CA HIS A 48 -5.62 12.45 -3.71
C HIS A 48 -6.30 11.41 -4.61
N VAL A 49 -5.53 10.46 -5.16
CA VAL A 49 -6.06 9.40 -6.03
C VAL A 49 -7.00 8.47 -5.25
N LEU A 50 -6.69 8.13 -4.01
CA LEU A 50 -7.57 7.31 -3.17
C LEU A 50 -8.91 7.99 -2.91
N VAL A 51 -8.93 9.28 -2.57
CA VAL A 51 -10.18 10.03 -2.40
C VAL A 51 -10.98 10.10 -3.71
N ALA A 52 -10.30 10.30 -4.85
CA ALA A 52 -10.96 10.29 -6.15
C ALA A 52 -11.58 8.92 -6.47
N LEU A 53 -10.89 7.85 -6.08
CA LEU A 53 -11.33 6.47 -6.30
C LEU A 53 -12.52 6.10 -5.42
N GLU A 54 -12.53 6.52 -4.15
CA GLU A 54 -13.70 6.37 -3.25
C GLU A 54 -14.94 7.07 -3.84
N ARG A 55 -14.77 8.29 -4.35
CA ARG A 55 -15.87 9.02 -5.01
C ARG A 55 -16.35 8.31 -6.28
N ALA A 56 -15.44 7.88 -7.15
CA ALA A 56 -15.80 7.19 -8.39
C ALA A 56 -16.54 5.87 -8.13
N VAL A 57 -16.12 5.12 -7.11
CA VAL A 57 -16.81 3.90 -6.66
C VAL A 57 -18.19 4.23 -6.11
N GLY A 58 -18.32 5.27 -5.28
CA GLY A 58 -19.60 5.73 -4.75
C GLY A 58 -20.58 6.16 -5.84
N ASP A 59 -20.09 6.90 -6.84
CA ASP A 59 -20.84 7.29 -8.03
C ASP A 59 -21.34 6.06 -8.81
N ARG A 60 -20.47 5.06 -9.04
CA ARG A 60 -20.86 3.84 -9.76
C ARG A 60 -21.92 3.06 -9.00
N VAL A 61 -21.76 2.90 -7.68
CA VAL A 61 -22.73 2.17 -6.84
C VAL A 61 -24.08 2.88 -6.88
N SER A 62 -24.09 4.21 -6.66
CA SER A 62 -25.32 5.01 -6.70
C SER A 62 -26.00 4.93 -8.07
N PHE A 63 -25.23 5.02 -9.15
CA PHE A 63 -25.75 4.89 -10.52
C PHE A 63 -26.30 3.49 -10.82
N LEU A 64 -25.64 2.45 -10.32
CA LEU A 64 -26.13 1.07 -10.44
C LEU A 64 -27.43 0.89 -9.66
N ASP A 65 -27.53 1.44 -8.45
CA ASP A 65 -28.74 1.41 -7.63
C ASP A 65 -29.90 2.13 -8.30
N GLU A 66 -29.66 3.29 -8.92
CA GLU A 66 -30.66 4.03 -9.71
C GLU A 66 -31.19 3.19 -10.88
N ILE A 67 -30.30 2.51 -11.61
CA ILE A 67 -30.69 1.63 -12.72
C ILE A 67 -31.52 0.44 -12.21
N LEU A 68 -31.10 -0.17 -11.10
CA LEU A 68 -31.73 -1.39 -10.57
C LEU A 68 -33.07 -1.11 -9.86
N ALA A 69 -33.20 0.05 -9.21
CA ALA A 69 -34.45 0.53 -8.62
C ALA A 69 -35.56 0.67 -9.67
N GLY A 70 -35.20 1.07 -10.90
CA GLY A 70 -36.12 1.11 -12.04
C GLY A 70 -36.59 -0.27 -12.52
N GLU A 71 -35.89 -1.35 -12.16
CA GLU A 71 -36.14 -2.71 -12.67
C GLU A 71 -36.62 -3.71 -11.60
N SER A 72 -37.03 -3.23 -10.42
CA SER A 72 -37.49 -4.08 -9.29
C SER A 72 -36.45 -5.11 -8.81
N LEU A 73 -35.17 -4.88 -9.12
CA LEU A 73 -34.05 -5.66 -8.60
C LEU A 73 -33.62 -5.05 -7.27
N THR A 74 -34.07 -5.65 -6.17
CA THR A 74 -33.76 -5.19 -4.81
C THR A 74 -33.03 -6.28 -4.03
N GLY A 75 -32.16 -5.87 -3.10
CA GLY A 75 -31.44 -6.78 -2.19
C GLY A 75 -30.18 -7.41 -2.79
N GLU A 76 -29.81 -8.63 -2.35
CA GLU A 76 -28.56 -9.32 -2.71
C GLU A 76 -28.36 -9.58 -4.22
N GLN A 77 -29.42 -9.45 -5.04
CA GLN A 77 -29.35 -9.59 -6.49
C GLN A 77 -28.87 -8.31 -7.20
N ALA A 78 -28.70 -7.20 -6.49
CA ALA A 78 -28.25 -5.91 -7.01
C ALA A 78 -26.72 -5.86 -7.24
N THR A 79 -26.18 -6.84 -7.98
CA THR A 79 -24.75 -6.87 -8.32
C THR A 79 -24.53 -6.53 -9.79
N LEU A 80 -23.39 -5.90 -10.09
CA LEU A 80 -22.97 -5.62 -11.47
C LEU A 80 -22.96 -6.90 -12.33
N SER A 81 -22.57 -8.04 -11.74
CA SER A 81 -22.59 -9.35 -12.41
C SER A 81 -24.00 -9.80 -12.77
N ALA A 82 -24.95 -9.65 -11.84
CA ALA A 82 -26.35 -9.99 -12.08
C ALA A 82 -26.99 -9.06 -13.12
N PHE A 83 -26.62 -7.77 -13.12
CA PHE A 83 -27.03 -6.81 -14.13
C PHE A 83 -26.54 -7.21 -15.54
N ILE A 84 -25.26 -7.56 -15.69
CA ILE A 84 -24.67 -8.01 -16.97
C ILE A 84 -25.40 -9.26 -17.51
N LEU A 85 -25.79 -10.20 -16.64
CA LEU A 85 -26.49 -11.42 -17.06
C LEU A 85 -27.88 -11.16 -17.65
N LYS A 86 -28.58 -10.12 -17.15
CA LYS A 86 -29.91 -9.72 -17.61
C LYS A 86 -29.89 -8.91 -18.89
N LEU A 87 -28.75 -8.33 -19.27
CA LEU A 87 -28.65 -7.64 -20.55
C LEU A 87 -28.85 -8.63 -21.70
N PRO A 88 -29.66 -8.28 -22.71
CA PRO A 88 -29.73 -9.05 -23.94
C PRO A 88 -28.31 -9.15 -24.54
N GLY A 89 -28.03 -10.22 -25.31
CA GLY A 89 -26.73 -10.51 -25.94
C GLY A 89 -26.29 -9.45 -26.96
N SER A 90 -26.07 -8.25 -26.46
CA SER A 90 -25.75 -7.02 -27.16
C SER A 90 -24.24 -6.77 -27.05
N PRO A 91 -23.64 -6.03 -28.00
CA PRO A 91 -22.23 -5.63 -27.92
C PRO A 91 -21.89 -4.93 -26.58
N GLU A 92 -22.86 -4.19 -26.04
CA GLU A 92 -22.74 -3.43 -24.80
C GLU A 92 -22.57 -4.34 -23.57
N ARG A 93 -23.15 -5.56 -23.60
CA ARG A 93 -22.96 -6.58 -22.56
C ARG A 93 -21.52 -7.11 -22.56
N GLU A 94 -20.96 -7.37 -23.75
CA GLU A 94 -19.58 -7.84 -23.88
C GLU A 94 -18.59 -6.77 -23.42
N GLU A 95 -18.80 -5.52 -23.83
CA GLU A 95 -17.99 -4.38 -23.45
C GLU A 95 -18.00 -4.15 -21.92
N LEU A 96 -19.18 -4.17 -21.30
CA LEU A 96 -19.32 -4.03 -19.85
C LEU A 96 -18.66 -5.20 -19.10
N SER A 97 -18.78 -6.42 -19.62
CA SER A 97 -18.11 -7.60 -19.06
C SER A 97 -16.58 -7.48 -19.13
N ALA A 98 -16.05 -7.05 -20.27
CA ALA A 98 -14.63 -6.82 -20.47
C ALA A 98 -14.11 -5.70 -19.54
N ALA A 99 -14.85 -4.59 -19.41
CA ALA A 99 -14.52 -3.50 -18.51
C ALA A 99 -14.47 -3.97 -17.04
N ARG A 100 -15.45 -4.78 -16.61
CA ARG A 100 -15.46 -5.40 -15.27
C ARG A 100 -14.24 -6.30 -15.04
N ILE A 101 -13.92 -7.19 -15.97
CA ILE A 101 -12.78 -8.11 -15.85
C ILE A 101 -11.47 -7.31 -15.73
N LYS A 102 -11.30 -6.28 -16.56
CA LYS A 102 -10.14 -5.40 -16.54
C LYS A 102 -10.02 -4.67 -15.21
N LEU A 103 -11.11 -4.11 -14.70
CA LEU A 103 -11.12 -3.44 -13.40
C LEU A 103 -10.73 -4.40 -12.27
N GLN A 104 -11.31 -5.61 -12.25
CA GLN A 104 -10.98 -6.63 -11.27
C GLN A 104 -9.49 -6.99 -11.29
N SER A 105 -8.92 -7.20 -12.48
CA SER A 105 -7.50 -7.49 -12.63
C SER A 105 -6.61 -6.35 -12.12
N LEU A 106 -6.98 -5.09 -12.36
CA LEU A 106 -6.24 -3.94 -11.84
C LEU A 106 -6.34 -3.82 -10.32
N MET A 107 -7.50 -4.11 -9.74
CA MET A 107 -7.67 -4.14 -8.27
C MET A 107 -6.75 -5.17 -7.63
N ASP A 108 -6.68 -6.37 -8.21
CA ASP A 108 -5.83 -7.44 -7.69
C ASP A 108 -4.34 -7.11 -7.85
N SER A 109 -3.96 -6.48 -8.97
CA SER A 109 -2.60 -5.96 -9.16
C SER A 109 -2.23 -4.89 -8.14
N ALA A 110 -3.12 -3.90 -7.90
CA ALA A 110 -2.88 -2.85 -6.91
C ALA A 110 -2.71 -3.43 -5.49
N ARG A 111 -3.49 -4.45 -5.12
CA ARG A 111 -3.33 -5.16 -3.84
C ARG A 111 -1.97 -5.83 -3.72
N GLU A 112 -1.52 -6.49 -4.78
CA GLU A 112 -0.23 -7.19 -4.74
C GLU A 112 0.94 -6.21 -4.65
N VAL A 113 0.94 -5.13 -5.44
CA VAL A 113 1.99 -4.10 -5.35
C VAL A 113 2.00 -3.45 -3.96
N ASN A 114 0.83 -3.15 -3.38
CA ASN A 114 0.74 -2.61 -2.03
C ASN A 114 1.27 -3.59 -0.96
N ARG A 115 1.01 -4.90 -1.13
CA ARG A 115 1.55 -5.95 -0.25
C ARG A 115 3.07 -5.99 -0.31
N VAL A 116 3.64 -5.90 -1.50
CA VAL A 116 5.10 -5.82 -1.71
C VAL A 116 5.69 -4.57 -1.05
N ASN A 117 5.07 -3.41 -1.24
CA ASN A 117 5.54 -2.16 -0.63
C ASN A 117 5.50 -2.21 0.90
N THR A 118 4.43 -2.75 1.47
CA THR A 118 4.31 -2.94 2.92
C THR A 118 5.46 -3.79 3.45
N HIS A 119 5.81 -4.87 2.76
CA HIS A 119 6.92 -5.76 3.12
C HIS A 119 8.29 -5.08 3.04
N ILE A 120 8.52 -4.25 2.02
CA ILE A 120 9.77 -3.49 1.85
C ILE A 120 9.95 -2.47 2.97
N VAL A 121 8.88 -1.74 3.31
CA VAL A 121 8.90 -0.76 4.41
C VAL A 121 9.15 -1.46 5.75
N GLN A 122 8.47 -2.58 6.02
CA GLN A 122 8.69 -3.37 7.23
C GLN A 122 10.13 -3.86 7.35
N LYS A 123 10.71 -4.43 6.28
CA LYS A 123 12.12 -4.84 6.28
C LYS A 123 13.08 -3.68 6.52
N SER A 124 12.77 -2.50 5.99
CA SER A 124 13.58 -1.30 6.19
C SER A 124 13.54 -0.86 7.65
N LEU A 125 12.37 -0.90 8.29
CA LEU A 125 12.20 -0.62 9.72
C LEU A 125 12.91 -1.64 10.60
N ASP A 126 12.79 -2.94 10.30
CA ASP A 126 13.49 -4.01 11.02
C ASP A 126 15.01 -3.81 10.97
N ASN A 127 15.54 -3.39 9.81
CA ASN A 127 16.96 -3.11 9.66
C ASN A 127 17.38 -1.91 10.53
N VAL A 128 16.62 -0.81 10.49
CA VAL A 128 16.87 0.37 11.34
C VAL A 128 16.83 0.01 12.83
N ASN A 129 15.84 -0.78 13.25
CA ASN A 129 15.73 -1.24 14.64
C ASN A 129 16.88 -2.15 15.06
N LYS A 130 17.34 -3.05 14.18
CA LYS A 130 18.54 -3.88 14.43
C LYS A 130 19.80 -3.02 14.55
N THR A 131 19.98 -2.02 13.68
CA THR A 131 21.11 -1.09 13.76
C THR A 131 21.06 -0.26 15.04
N LEU A 132 19.88 0.23 15.44
CA LEU A 132 19.70 0.95 16.70
C LEU A 132 19.96 0.07 17.91
N GLY A 133 19.52 -1.19 17.91
CA GLY A 133 19.82 -2.15 18.96
C GLY A 133 21.32 -2.48 19.05
N PHE A 134 21.99 -2.61 17.90
CA PHE A 134 23.44 -2.79 17.84
C PHE A 134 24.19 -1.57 18.39
N LEU A 135 23.81 -0.36 17.97
CA LEU A 135 24.38 0.88 18.50
C LEU A 135 24.09 1.03 20.00
N GLY A 136 22.88 0.74 20.45
CA GLY A 136 22.51 0.74 21.86
C GLY A 136 23.36 -0.22 22.70
N ASN A 137 23.69 -1.39 22.16
CA ASN A 137 24.59 -2.36 22.79
C ASN A 137 26.05 -1.88 22.81
N LEU A 138 26.50 -1.13 21.80
CA LEU A 138 27.82 -0.49 21.79
C LEU A 138 27.93 0.68 22.77
N PHE A 139 26.81 1.36 23.06
CA PHE A 139 26.73 2.44 24.05
C PHE A 139 26.40 1.94 25.47
N VAL A 140 26.47 0.63 25.73
CA VAL A 140 26.53 0.12 27.11
C VAL A 140 27.83 0.64 27.72
N LYS A 141 27.64 1.71 28.47
CA LYS A 141 28.64 2.48 29.18
C LYS A 141 29.51 1.51 30.01
N ASP A 142 30.78 1.38 29.65
CA ASP A 142 31.81 0.90 30.57
C ASP A 142 31.86 1.91 31.73
N THR A 143 30.96 1.76 32.70
CA THR A 143 30.97 2.58 33.90
C THR A 143 32.18 2.17 34.71
N TYR A 144 33.14 3.09 34.85
CA TYR A 144 34.13 3.06 35.92
C TYR A 144 33.39 2.82 37.25
N GLY A 145 33.61 1.66 37.86
CA GLY A 145 33.07 1.38 39.18
C GLY A 145 33.66 2.35 40.22
N PRO A 146 33.03 2.50 41.40
CA PRO A 146 33.52 3.38 42.47
C PRO A 146 34.94 3.04 42.97
N ASN A 147 35.51 1.91 42.56
CA ASN A 147 36.88 1.47 42.88
C ASN A 147 37.84 1.52 41.68
N GLY A 148 37.51 2.22 40.59
CA GLY A 148 38.37 2.28 39.41
C GLY A 148 38.42 0.99 38.57
N ALA A 149 37.57 0.01 38.87
CA ALA A 149 37.48 -1.22 38.10
C ALA A 149 36.57 -1.00 36.88
N ILE A 150 37.10 -1.30 35.69
CA ILE A 150 36.32 -1.41 34.46
C ILE A 150 35.60 -2.76 34.51
N GLY A 151 34.28 -2.73 34.71
CA GLY A 151 33.47 -3.95 34.70
C GLY A 151 33.32 -4.46 33.27
N GLY A 152 34.14 -5.42 32.86
CA GLY A 152 33.98 -6.08 31.55
C GLY A 152 35.20 -6.82 31.01
N MET A 153 36.42 -6.52 31.49
CA MET A 153 37.62 -7.28 31.13
C MET A 153 38.46 -7.56 32.36
N GLU A 154 38.50 -8.83 32.77
CA GLU A 154 39.52 -9.33 33.69
C GLU A 154 40.85 -9.42 32.93
N VAL A 155 41.47 -8.26 32.64
CA VAL A 155 42.85 -8.25 32.20
C VAL A 155 43.67 -8.62 33.43
N LYS A 156 44.23 -9.82 33.41
CA LYS A 156 45.20 -10.31 34.39
C LYS A 156 46.47 -9.46 34.28
N GLY A 157 46.40 -8.24 34.81
CA GLY A 157 47.47 -7.27 34.80
C GLY A 157 48.57 -7.75 35.74
N SER A 158 49.62 -8.32 35.17
CA SER A 158 50.88 -8.58 35.86
C SER A 158 51.35 -7.27 36.49
N ARG A 159 51.50 -7.29 37.82
CA ARG A 159 51.98 -6.17 38.63
C ARG A 159 53.30 -5.64 38.08
N LEU A 160 53.29 -4.41 37.54
CA LEU A 160 54.49 -3.60 37.39
C LEU A 160 54.60 -2.71 38.63
N SER A 161 55.03 -3.29 39.74
CA SER A 161 55.47 -2.53 40.92
C SER A 161 56.49 -3.33 41.72
N GLU A 162 57.68 -3.51 41.15
CA GLU A 162 58.89 -3.63 41.95
C GLU A 162 59.85 -2.57 41.43
N GLY A 163 59.93 -1.50 42.21
CA GLY A 163 60.80 -0.36 41.98
C GLY A 163 60.97 0.36 43.31
N VAL A 164 61.77 -0.25 44.19
CA VAL A 164 62.73 0.39 45.11
C VAL A 164 63.86 -0.60 45.35
#